data_AF-A0A1G9U9F0-F1
#
_entry.id   AF-A0A1G9U9F0-F1
#
_cell.length_a   1.000
_cell.length_b   1.000
_cell.length_c   1.000
_cell.angle_alpha   90.00
_cell.angle_beta   90.00
_cell.angle_gamma   90.00
#
_symmetry.space_group_name_H-M   'P 1'
#
loop_
_entity.id
_entity.type
_entity.pdbx_description
1 polymer ?
#
loop_
_entity_poly.entity_id
_entity_poly.type
_entity_poly.pdbx_seq_one_letter_code
_entity_poly.pdbx_strand_id
1 'polypeptide(L)'
;MRLFGEHLCGYPFAIDLFLDGYEGPGRFLQLFKRQSGWLKAFRVSLETPIGSWEETRFACLTDAGYSLSSYPASCLLQMPMSLPTEVEHTPPEELDELVDGLYWDFLGLCDRRCQRILDHAHLDADKVVEQHERDLNRLSNEIDRALQMIRRDMRYSARQNDRPILQRKAERLQEMARQLPDIFRRKMRAARHAVDAIEDGVLESTGAKGEIDELYTVYFRVKWQAEPHRTIVPWLREGRTHVIPWNDERQTLIAELQQTSCFVPNKDRTSNTFYDRDLKAAAQRVKDRKSANHKLATTKRWRWKAPADVDSTSSEVVDEHDTADASLDITGEGLSFSRSIAPDAIDLRPEIAECDQQQVLDALTGSTGRVMDFHDNPKPPIDEAAFQEILQRDAERELQFYFDQRAARDADADTDDD
;
A
#
# COMPACT_ATOMS: atom_id res chain seq x y z
N MET A 1 7.70 -26.52 18.86
CA MET A 1 7.72 -27.99 18.82
C MET A 1 7.81 -28.45 17.36
N ARG A 2 9.03 -28.57 16.82
CA ARG A 2 9.30 -29.13 15.48
C ARG A 2 9.61 -30.62 15.66
N LEU A 3 8.57 -31.45 15.76
CA LEU A 3 8.71 -32.90 15.96
C LEU A 3 7.90 -33.70 14.93
N PHE A 4 7.81 -33.24 13.69
CA PHE A 4 7.42 -34.10 12.56
C PHE A 4 8.19 -33.61 11.33
N GLY A 5 9.31 -34.29 11.06
CA GLY A 5 10.15 -34.02 9.90
C GLY A 5 9.46 -34.45 8.61
N GLU A 6 9.54 -33.57 7.61
CA GLU A 6 9.50 -33.63 6.13
C GLU A 6 9.05 -34.89 5.34
N HIS A 7 8.64 -36.00 5.95
CA HIS A 7 8.35 -37.26 5.24
C HIS A 7 7.06 -37.98 5.67
N LEU A 8 6.17 -37.35 6.45
CA LEU A 8 4.83 -37.88 6.74
C LEU A 8 3.73 -37.22 5.89
N CYS A 9 4.10 -36.42 4.88
CA CYS A 9 3.14 -35.87 3.90
C CYS A 9 2.47 -37.03 3.14
N GLY A 10 1.29 -37.44 3.59
CA GLY A 10 0.41 -38.27 2.77
C GLY A 10 -0.51 -39.23 3.52
N TYR A 11 -0.23 -39.59 4.78
CA TYR A 11 -1.09 -40.55 5.49
C TYR A 11 -2.08 -39.86 6.45
N PRO A 12 -3.40 -40.02 6.22
CA PRO A 12 -4.40 -39.45 7.10
C PRO A 12 -4.38 -40.15 8.47
N PHE A 13 -4.61 -39.38 9.53
CA PHE A 13 -4.74 -39.91 10.89
C PHE A 13 -6.05 -39.45 11.56
N ALA A 14 -6.55 -40.25 12.50
CA ALA A 14 -7.79 -40.00 13.23
C ALA A 14 -7.50 -39.40 14.60
N ILE A 15 -8.28 -38.39 14.99
CA ILE A 15 -8.25 -37.81 16.33
C ILE A 15 -9.68 -37.66 16.90
N ASP A 16 -9.80 -37.88 18.20
CA ASP A 16 -10.98 -37.47 18.95
C ASP A 16 -10.75 -36.06 19.54
N LEU A 17 -11.69 -35.16 19.32
CA LEU A 17 -11.69 -33.80 19.86
C LEU A 17 -12.67 -33.71 21.02
N PHE A 18 -12.22 -33.16 22.15
CA PHE A 18 -13.02 -33.06 23.37
C PHE A 18 -13.62 -31.66 23.52
N LEU A 19 -14.94 -31.57 23.40
CA LEU A 19 -15.66 -30.30 23.37
C LEU A 19 -15.61 -29.53 24.71
N ASP A 20 -15.44 -30.23 25.83
CA ASP A 20 -15.51 -29.65 27.18
C ASP A 20 -14.31 -28.76 27.52
N GLY A 21 -13.18 -28.94 26.82
CA GLY A 21 -12.00 -28.09 26.97
C GLY A 21 -11.91 -26.98 25.91
N TYR A 22 -12.97 -26.72 25.16
CA TYR A 22 -12.98 -25.62 24.18
C TYR A 22 -13.13 -24.26 24.87
N GLU A 23 -12.09 -23.43 24.76
CA GLU A 23 -12.04 -22.09 25.38
C GLU A 23 -12.47 -20.95 24.42
N GLY A 24 -12.87 -21.27 23.19
CA GLY A 24 -13.22 -20.27 22.17
C GLY A 24 -14.66 -19.77 22.24
N PRO A 25 -15.12 -18.98 21.25
CA PRO A 25 -16.46 -18.41 21.23
C PRO A 25 -17.55 -19.49 21.28
N GLY A 26 -18.40 -19.46 22.30
CA GLY A 26 -19.42 -20.49 22.55
C GLY A 26 -20.43 -20.72 21.41
N ARG A 27 -20.59 -19.74 20.50
CA ARG A 27 -21.40 -19.91 19.27
C ARG A 27 -20.92 -21.06 18.38
N PHE A 28 -19.63 -21.40 18.42
CA PHE A 28 -19.07 -22.48 17.63
C PHE A 28 -19.28 -23.87 18.27
N LEU A 29 -19.53 -23.94 19.59
CA LEU A 29 -19.78 -25.21 20.28
C LEU A 29 -20.95 -26.00 19.68
N GLN A 30 -22.01 -25.29 19.28
CA GLN A 30 -23.19 -25.92 18.67
C GLN A 30 -22.89 -26.48 17.28
N LEU A 31 -21.99 -25.84 16.53
CA LEU A 31 -21.60 -26.30 15.20
C LEU A 31 -20.77 -27.58 15.26
N PHE A 32 -19.97 -27.76 16.32
CA PHE A 32 -19.10 -28.94 16.46
C PHE A 32 -19.77 -30.13 17.15
N LYS A 33 -20.91 -29.92 17.81
CA LYS A 33 -21.54 -30.94 18.65
C LYS A 33 -21.91 -32.18 17.82
N ARG A 34 -21.36 -33.34 18.21
CA ARG A 34 -21.58 -34.64 17.56
C ARG A 34 -21.22 -34.67 16.07
N GLN A 35 -20.32 -33.79 15.64
CA GLN A 35 -19.78 -33.82 14.30
C GLN A 35 -18.57 -34.76 14.23
N SER A 36 -18.44 -35.40 13.08
CA SER A 36 -17.23 -36.06 12.63
C SER A 36 -17.00 -35.69 11.17
N GLY A 37 -15.77 -35.83 10.70
CA GLY A 37 -15.44 -35.46 9.33
C GLY A 37 -13.96 -35.38 9.07
N TRP A 38 -13.65 -34.78 7.94
CA TRP A 38 -12.31 -34.56 7.45
C TRP A 38 -11.90 -33.11 7.57
N LEU A 39 -10.65 -32.89 7.99
CA LEU A 39 -10.00 -31.60 8.13
C LEU A 39 -8.66 -31.67 7.41
N LYS A 40 -8.44 -30.81 6.42
CA LYS A 40 -7.18 -30.66 5.71
C LYS A 40 -6.61 -29.28 6.01
N ALA A 41 -5.41 -29.24 6.58
CA ALA A 41 -4.65 -28.02 6.79
C ALA A 41 -3.60 -27.91 5.70
N PHE A 42 -3.56 -26.75 5.07
CA PHE A 42 -2.63 -26.45 4.00
C PHE A 42 -2.19 -24.99 4.10
N ARG A 43 -1.07 -24.70 3.48
CA ARG A 43 -0.44 -23.40 3.47
C ARG A 43 -0.41 -22.93 2.03
N VAL A 44 -0.99 -21.77 1.80
CA VAL A 44 -0.98 -21.15 0.49
C VAL A 44 0.04 -20.03 0.51
N SER A 45 0.89 -20.00 -0.50
CA SER A 45 1.88 -18.95 -0.69
C SER A 45 1.73 -18.33 -2.09
N LEU A 46 2.07 -17.04 -2.19
CA LEU A 46 2.14 -16.32 -3.45
C LEU A 46 3.32 -15.35 -3.38
N GLU A 47 4.30 -15.59 -4.24
CA GLU A 47 5.44 -14.70 -4.41
C GLU A 47 5.18 -13.75 -5.58
N THR A 48 5.37 -12.44 -5.34
CA THR A 48 5.21 -11.41 -6.37
C THR A 48 6.30 -10.35 -6.25
N PRO A 49 6.50 -9.53 -7.29
CA PRO A 49 7.48 -8.44 -7.26
C PRO A 49 7.25 -7.43 -6.12
N ILE A 50 5.99 -7.28 -5.67
CA ILE A 50 5.60 -6.35 -4.61
C ILE A 50 5.82 -6.96 -3.22
N GLY A 51 5.83 -8.28 -3.12
CA GLY A 51 6.08 -9.00 -1.88
C GLY A 51 5.61 -10.46 -1.90
N SER A 52 5.88 -11.14 -0.78
CA SER A 52 5.46 -12.51 -0.52
C SER A 52 4.25 -12.53 0.41
N TRP A 53 3.22 -13.30 0.07
CA TRP A 53 2.09 -13.56 0.94
C TRP A 53 1.99 -15.04 1.26
N GLU A 54 1.74 -15.34 2.52
CA GLU A 54 1.60 -16.72 3.00
C GLU A 54 0.47 -16.77 4.01
N GLU A 55 -0.39 -17.78 3.91
CA GLU A 55 -1.49 -17.98 4.85
C GLU A 55 -1.81 -19.47 5.02
N THR A 56 -1.97 -19.92 6.26
CA THR A 56 -2.48 -21.26 6.56
C THR A 56 -4.01 -21.26 6.53
N ARG A 57 -4.59 -22.17 5.73
CA ARG A 57 -6.02 -22.36 5.56
C ARG A 57 -6.43 -23.77 5.96
N PHE A 58 -7.73 -23.90 6.26
CA PHE A 58 -8.31 -25.14 6.74
C PHE A 58 -9.56 -25.47 5.91
N ALA A 59 -9.52 -26.56 5.16
CA ALA A 59 -10.68 -27.14 4.52
C ALA A 59 -11.28 -28.18 5.47
N CYS A 60 -12.58 -28.12 5.71
CA CYS A 60 -13.26 -29.02 6.62
C CYS A 60 -14.60 -29.47 6.04
N LEU A 61 -14.79 -30.78 5.96
CA LEU A 61 -16.01 -31.42 5.46
C LEU A 61 -16.51 -32.42 6.50
N THR A 62 -17.74 -32.25 6.99
CA THR A 62 -18.34 -33.21 7.92
C THR A 62 -18.84 -34.45 7.19
N ASP A 63 -18.95 -35.57 7.91
CA ASP A 63 -19.52 -36.83 7.38
C ASP A 63 -20.99 -36.68 6.94
N ALA A 64 -21.66 -35.61 7.40
CA ALA A 64 -23.01 -35.24 6.95
C ALA A 64 -23.02 -34.42 5.64
N GLY A 65 -21.85 -34.15 5.05
CA GLY A 65 -21.69 -33.39 3.81
C GLY A 65 -21.69 -31.87 3.99
N TYR A 66 -21.50 -31.35 5.21
CA TYR A 66 -21.44 -29.90 5.45
C TYR A 66 -20.00 -29.40 5.45
N SER A 67 -19.71 -28.38 4.65
CA SER A 67 -18.42 -27.68 4.69
C SER A 67 -18.41 -26.64 5.81
N LEU A 68 -17.33 -26.58 6.60
CA LEU A 68 -17.09 -25.50 7.55
C LEU A 68 -16.11 -24.48 6.95
N SER A 69 -16.35 -23.19 7.18
CA SER A 69 -15.40 -22.16 6.75
C SER A 69 -14.07 -22.27 7.52
N SER A 70 -13.00 -21.74 6.94
CA SER A 70 -11.63 -21.91 7.45
C SER A 70 -11.45 -21.43 8.90
N TYR A 71 -12.18 -20.40 9.33
CA TYR A 71 -12.06 -19.88 10.69
C TYR A 71 -12.66 -20.82 11.75
N PRO A 72 -13.95 -21.22 11.68
CA PRO A 72 -14.48 -22.30 12.52
C PRO A 72 -13.68 -23.61 12.44
N ALA A 73 -13.20 -24.00 11.26
CA ALA A 73 -12.37 -25.19 11.11
C ALA A 73 -11.07 -25.09 11.93
N SER A 74 -10.41 -23.92 11.94
CA SER A 74 -9.22 -23.69 12.77
C SER A 74 -9.50 -23.81 14.29
N CYS A 75 -10.73 -23.53 14.73
CA CYS A 75 -11.12 -23.67 16.14
C CYS A 75 -11.18 -25.13 16.60
N LEU A 76 -11.34 -26.11 15.69
CA LEU A 76 -11.28 -27.54 16.04
C LEU A 76 -9.89 -27.92 16.58
N LEU A 77 -8.83 -27.34 16.02
CA LEU A 77 -7.44 -27.59 16.44
C LEU A 77 -7.10 -26.96 17.79
N GLN A 78 -7.96 -26.10 18.32
CA GLN A 78 -7.81 -25.50 19.65
C GLN A 78 -8.40 -26.38 20.75
N MET A 79 -9.16 -27.41 20.38
CA MET A 79 -9.75 -28.34 21.34
C MET A 79 -8.69 -29.34 21.84
N PRO A 80 -8.80 -29.80 23.09
CA PRO A 80 -8.03 -30.95 23.54
C PRO A 80 -8.30 -32.15 22.62
N MET A 81 -7.23 -32.83 22.21
CA MET A 81 -7.27 -33.93 21.25
C MET A 81 -6.71 -35.21 21.84
N SER A 82 -7.21 -36.36 21.37
CA SER A 82 -6.59 -37.66 21.64
C SER A 82 -5.26 -37.81 20.91
N LEU A 83 -4.54 -38.88 21.22
CA LEU A 83 -3.40 -39.29 20.39
C LEU A 83 -3.90 -39.67 18.97
N PRO A 84 -3.06 -39.45 17.94
CA PRO A 84 -3.35 -39.89 16.58
C PRO A 84 -3.57 -41.40 16.51
N THR A 85 -4.58 -41.81 15.76
CA THR A 85 -4.90 -43.21 15.48
C THR A 85 -4.94 -43.43 13.97
N GLU A 86 -4.75 -44.68 13.53
CA GLU A 86 -4.82 -45.02 12.12
C GLU A 86 -6.24 -44.86 11.58
N VAL A 87 -6.37 -44.36 10.34
CA VAL A 87 -7.67 -44.17 9.68
C VAL A 87 -7.85 -45.28 8.65
N GLU A 88 -8.97 -45.98 8.71
CA GLU A 88 -9.31 -47.02 7.74
C GLU A 88 -9.92 -46.45 6.43
N HIS A 89 -10.35 -45.20 6.48
CA HIS A 89 -11.04 -44.50 5.39
C HIS A 89 -10.13 -43.50 4.69
N THR A 90 -10.32 -43.32 3.39
CA THR A 90 -9.67 -42.27 2.61
C THR A 90 -10.46 -40.98 2.68
N PRO A 91 -9.80 -39.80 2.58
CA PRO A 91 -10.51 -38.54 2.49
C PRO A 91 -11.41 -38.51 1.23
N PRO A 92 -12.59 -37.88 1.31
CA PRO A 92 -13.50 -37.70 0.18
C PRO A 92 -12.92 -36.68 -0.83
N GLU A 93 -13.20 -36.87 -2.12
CA GLU A 93 -12.73 -35.98 -3.21
C GLU A 93 -13.27 -34.55 -3.06
N GLU A 94 -14.47 -34.38 -2.50
CA GLU A 94 -15.07 -33.07 -2.23
C GLU A 94 -14.22 -32.22 -1.25
N LEU A 95 -13.33 -32.85 -0.48
CA LEU A 95 -12.40 -32.11 0.38
C LEU A 95 -11.35 -31.36 -0.44
N ASP A 96 -10.89 -31.93 -1.56
CA ASP A 96 -9.91 -31.30 -2.44
C ASP A 96 -10.57 -30.16 -3.23
N GLU A 97 -11.83 -30.31 -3.65
CA GLU A 97 -12.60 -29.21 -4.24
C GLU A 97 -12.72 -28.01 -3.28
N LEU A 98 -12.86 -28.26 -1.96
CA LEU A 98 -12.86 -27.21 -0.95
C LEU A 98 -11.49 -26.53 -0.79
N VAL A 99 -10.40 -27.29 -0.91
CA VAL A 99 -9.03 -26.72 -0.90
C VAL A 99 -8.86 -25.80 -2.11
N ASP A 100 -9.26 -26.23 -3.30
CA ASP A 100 -9.20 -25.43 -4.52
C ASP A 100 -10.02 -24.14 -4.38
N GLY A 101 -11.25 -24.23 -3.85
CA GLY A 101 -12.08 -23.05 -3.60
C GLY A 101 -11.41 -22.05 -2.65
N LEU A 102 -10.81 -22.53 -1.56
CA LEU A 102 -10.09 -21.69 -0.60
C LEU A 102 -8.79 -21.11 -1.17
N TYR A 103 -8.13 -21.81 -2.10
CA TYR A 103 -6.99 -21.30 -2.85
C TYR A 103 -7.39 -20.12 -3.73
N TRP A 104 -8.48 -20.24 -4.50
CA TRP A 104 -8.99 -19.13 -5.31
C TRP A 104 -9.45 -17.94 -4.45
N ASP A 105 -10.05 -18.19 -3.29
CA ASP A 105 -10.37 -17.14 -2.32
C ASP A 105 -9.11 -16.42 -1.82
N PHE A 106 -8.01 -17.15 -1.59
CA PHE A 106 -6.73 -16.56 -1.19
C PHE A 106 -6.16 -15.69 -2.32
N LEU A 107 -6.13 -16.17 -3.56
CA LEU A 107 -5.67 -15.37 -4.70
C LEU A 107 -6.50 -14.09 -4.86
N GLY A 108 -7.83 -14.19 -4.80
CA GLY A 108 -8.71 -13.02 -4.86
C GLY A 108 -8.50 -12.04 -3.70
N LEU A 109 -8.06 -12.50 -2.52
CA LEU A 109 -7.66 -11.62 -1.42
C LEU A 109 -6.32 -10.93 -1.68
N CYS A 110 -5.36 -11.62 -2.29
CA CYS A 110 -4.09 -11.04 -2.73
C CYS A 110 -4.32 -9.96 -3.78
N ASP A 111 -5.15 -10.21 -4.79
CA ASP A 111 -5.50 -9.21 -5.81
C ASP A 111 -6.06 -7.92 -5.19
N ARG A 112 -7.00 -8.06 -4.25
CA ARG A 112 -7.55 -6.90 -3.51
C ARG A 112 -6.52 -6.21 -2.62
N ARG A 113 -5.46 -6.89 -2.18
CA ARG A 113 -4.35 -6.26 -1.44
C ARG A 113 -3.47 -5.48 -2.41
N CYS A 114 -3.09 -6.07 -3.54
CA CYS A 114 -2.32 -5.42 -4.60
C CYS A 114 -3.02 -4.15 -5.11
N GLN A 115 -4.31 -4.23 -5.38
CA GLN A 115 -5.11 -3.07 -5.79
C GLN A 115 -5.09 -1.94 -4.74
N ARG A 116 -5.23 -2.28 -3.45
CA ARG A 116 -5.14 -1.27 -2.38
C ARG A 116 -3.77 -0.64 -2.27
N ILE A 117 -2.70 -1.41 -2.49
CA ILE A 117 -1.33 -0.89 -2.51
C ILE A 117 -1.18 0.12 -3.65
N LEU A 118 -1.70 -0.21 -4.84
CA LEU A 118 -1.70 0.68 -6.00
C LEU A 118 -2.49 1.97 -5.74
N ASP A 119 -3.71 1.85 -5.20
CA ASP A 119 -4.55 3.01 -4.86
C ASP A 119 -3.84 3.94 -3.86
N HIS A 120 -3.17 3.37 -2.85
CA HIS A 120 -2.39 4.16 -1.90
C HIS A 120 -1.18 4.83 -2.55
N ALA A 121 -0.47 4.14 -3.44
CA ALA A 121 0.65 4.70 -4.18
C ALA A 121 0.22 5.89 -5.06
N HIS A 122 -0.90 5.78 -5.78
CA HIS A 122 -1.47 6.90 -6.54
C HIS A 122 -1.81 8.09 -5.64
N LEU A 123 -2.52 7.85 -4.52
CA LEU A 123 -2.89 8.90 -3.59
C LEU A 123 -1.68 9.62 -3.00
N ASP A 124 -0.60 8.89 -2.70
CA ASP A 124 0.60 9.49 -2.14
C ASP A 124 1.39 10.26 -3.20
N ALA A 125 1.46 9.76 -4.44
CA ALA A 125 2.06 10.51 -5.55
C ALA A 125 1.28 11.81 -5.85
N ASP A 126 -0.05 11.77 -5.83
CA ASP A 126 -0.89 12.95 -6.03
C ASP A 126 -0.66 14.01 -4.94
N LYS A 127 -0.54 13.59 -3.67
CA LYS A 127 -0.18 14.51 -2.57
C LYS A 127 1.19 15.14 -2.77
N VAL A 128 2.18 14.36 -3.22
CA VAL A 128 3.54 14.84 -3.49
C VAL A 128 3.52 15.85 -4.65
N VAL A 129 2.80 15.55 -5.73
CA VAL A 129 2.62 16.47 -6.86
C VAL A 129 1.95 17.77 -6.40
N GLU A 130 0.85 17.68 -5.67
CA GLU A 130 0.12 18.85 -5.18
C GLU A 130 1.00 19.70 -4.24
N GLN A 131 1.77 19.06 -3.35
CA GLN A 131 2.70 19.76 -2.47
C GLN A 131 3.78 20.49 -3.28
N HIS A 132 4.36 19.84 -4.28
CA HIS A 132 5.36 20.44 -5.15
C HIS A 132 4.80 21.58 -6.00
N GLU A 133 3.55 21.52 -6.45
CA GLU A 133 2.89 22.63 -7.13
C GLU A 133 2.68 23.83 -6.21
N ARG A 134 2.28 23.61 -4.95
CA ARG A 134 2.18 24.68 -3.94
C ARG A 134 3.54 25.31 -3.67
N ASP A 135 4.58 24.51 -3.53
CA ASP A 135 5.94 24.97 -3.26
C ASP A 135 6.50 25.78 -4.45
N LEU A 136 6.27 25.31 -5.68
CA LEU A 136 6.64 26.06 -6.90
C LEU A 136 5.93 27.42 -6.96
N ASN A 137 4.61 27.44 -6.73
CA ASN A 137 3.85 28.68 -6.73
C ASN A 137 4.32 29.64 -5.63
N ARG A 138 4.64 29.12 -4.44
CA ARG A 138 5.18 29.93 -3.35
C ARG A 138 6.53 30.54 -3.71
N LEU A 139 7.48 29.72 -4.16
CA LEU A 139 8.83 30.17 -4.52
C LEU A 139 8.81 31.13 -5.72
N SER A 140 7.98 30.87 -6.72
CA SER A 140 7.78 31.80 -7.84
C SER A 140 7.31 33.17 -7.35
N ASN A 141 6.30 33.20 -6.48
CA ASN A 141 5.79 34.45 -5.89
C ASN A 141 6.85 35.17 -5.03
N GLU A 142 7.67 34.43 -4.29
CA GLU A 142 8.77 34.99 -3.48
C GLU A 142 9.85 35.62 -4.38
N ILE A 143 10.24 34.93 -5.46
CA ILE A 143 11.20 35.46 -6.45
C ILE A 143 10.63 36.71 -7.14
N ASP A 144 9.35 36.69 -7.54
CA ASP A 144 8.70 37.84 -8.17
C ASP A 144 8.67 39.06 -7.24
N ARG A 145 8.36 38.86 -5.95
CA ARG A 145 8.42 39.92 -4.94
C ARG A 145 9.85 40.45 -4.78
N ALA A 146 10.85 39.58 -4.69
CA ALA A 146 12.24 39.99 -4.57
C ALA A 146 12.71 40.80 -5.81
N LEU A 147 12.34 40.37 -7.02
CA LEU A 147 12.61 41.10 -8.25
C LEU A 147 11.91 42.46 -8.28
N GLN A 148 10.66 42.55 -7.81
CA GLN A 148 9.95 43.82 -7.68
C GLN A 148 10.65 44.76 -6.69
N MET A 149 11.13 44.25 -5.56
CA MET A 149 11.90 45.05 -4.59
C MET A 149 13.22 45.55 -5.19
N ILE A 150 14.01 44.69 -5.83
CA ILE A 150 15.27 45.11 -6.47
C ILE A 150 15.00 46.14 -7.57
N ARG A 151 13.92 45.97 -8.36
CA ARG A 151 13.49 46.97 -9.35
C ARG A 151 13.09 48.30 -8.71
N ARG A 152 12.47 48.27 -7.54
CA ARG A 152 12.14 49.47 -6.76
C ARG A 152 13.42 50.15 -6.26
N ASP A 153 14.33 49.40 -5.65
CA ASP A 153 15.60 49.91 -5.12
C ASP A 153 16.49 50.51 -6.21
N MET A 154 16.51 49.93 -7.41
CA MET A 154 17.21 50.51 -8.56
C MET A 154 16.67 51.87 -8.98
N ARG A 155 15.37 52.14 -8.78
CA ARG A 155 14.74 53.44 -9.07
C ARG A 155 15.08 54.49 -8.01
N TYR A 156 15.16 54.10 -6.74
CA TYR A 156 15.39 55.02 -5.61
C TYR A 156 16.86 55.16 -5.20
N SER A 157 17.74 54.26 -5.63
CA SER A 157 19.17 54.36 -5.32
C SER A 157 19.81 55.56 -6.03
N ALA A 158 20.18 56.57 -5.24
CA ALA A 158 20.91 57.76 -5.69
C ALA A 158 22.40 57.48 -5.98
N ARG A 159 22.93 56.34 -5.50
CA ARG A 159 24.34 55.96 -5.66
C ARG A 159 24.52 55.10 -6.91
N GLN A 160 25.14 55.67 -7.95
CA GLN A 160 25.45 54.94 -9.20
C GLN A 160 26.26 53.65 -8.98
N ASN A 161 27.06 53.59 -7.90
CA ASN A 161 27.92 52.44 -7.61
C ASN A 161 27.17 51.16 -7.18
N ASP A 162 25.94 51.26 -6.66
CA ASP A 162 25.18 50.10 -6.16
C ASP A 162 24.34 49.40 -7.25
N ARG A 163 24.06 50.12 -8.36
CA ARG A 163 23.30 49.60 -9.51
C ARG A 163 23.86 48.32 -10.13
N PRO A 164 25.17 48.18 -10.42
CA PRO A 164 25.68 46.94 -11.02
C PRO A 164 25.54 45.73 -10.07
N ILE A 165 25.61 45.94 -8.76
CA ILE A 165 25.43 44.88 -7.76
C ILE A 165 23.96 44.42 -7.75
N LEU A 166 23.02 45.35 -7.75
CA LEU A 166 21.58 45.07 -7.82
C LEU A 166 21.20 44.37 -9.13
N GLN A 167 21.80 44.77 -10.25
CA GLN A 167 21.56 44.15 -11.55
C GLN A 167 22.03 42.70 -11.59
N ARG A 168 23.24 42.40 -11.12
CA ARG A 168 23.74 41.01 -11.01
C ARG A 168 22.84 40.14 -10.14
N LYS A 169 22.32 40.69 -9.03
CA LYS A 169 21.38 39.99 -8.15
C LYS A 169 20.04 39.72 -8.83
N ALA A 170 19.51 40.68 -9.58
CA ALA A 170 18.29 40.49 -10.37
C ALA A 170 18.47 39.44 -11.47
N GLU A 171 19.61 39.43 -12.15
CA GLU A 171 19.96 38.43 -13.16
C GLU A 171 20.05 37.03 -12.54
N ARG A 172 20.69 36.88 -11.37
CA ARG A 172 20.75 35.60 -10.66
C ARG A 172 19.37 35.09 -10.26
N LEU A 173 18.50 35.95 -9.73
CA LEU A 173 17.12 35.58 -9.37
C LEU A 173 16.28 35.20 -10.61
N GLN A 174 16.45 35.89 -11.74
CA GLN A 174 15.79 35.52 -12.99
C GLN A 174 16.27 34.17 -13.51
N GLU A 175 17.57 33.88 -13.39
CA GLU A 175 18.11 32.58 -13.77
C GLU A 175 17.57 31.46 -12.87
N MET A 176 17.52 31.68 -11.55
CA MET A 176 16.87 30.75 -10.63
C MET A 176 15.39 30.52 -10.99
N ALA A 177 14.65 31.59 -11.32
CA ALA A 177 13.25 31.47 -11.76
C ALA A 177 13.08 30.64 -13.04
N ARG A 178 14.04 30.70 -13.97
CA ARG A 178 14.04 29.89 -15.20
C ARG A 178 14.30 28.41 -14.93
N GLN A 179 15.18 28.10 -13.98
CA GLN A 179 15.57 26.72 -13.67
C GLN A 179 14.54 26.00 -12.77
N LEU A 180 13.78 26.75 -11.98
CA LEU A 180 12.82 26.22 -11.01
C LEU A 180 11.81 25.22 -11.62
N PRO A 181 11.11 25.52 -12.74
CA PRO A 181 10.11 24.62 -13.30
C PRO A 181 10.71 23.27 -13.73
N ASP A 182 11.94 23.26 -14.22
CA ASP A 182 12.58 22.02 -14.69
C ASP A 182 12.98 21.12 -13.54
N ILE A 183 13.45 21.69 -12.42
CA ILE A 183 13.73 20.94 -11.19
C ILE A 183 12.46 20.27 -10.67
N PHE A 184 11.35 21.02 -10.58
CA PHE A 184 10.08 20.48 -10.11
C PHE A 184 9.48 19.46 -11.07
N ARG A 185 9.57 19.67 -12.39
CA ARG A 185 9.17 18.67 -13.40
C ARG A 185 9.91 17.35 -13.22
N ARG A 186 11.22 17.38 -12.92
CA ARG A 186 11.99 16.17 -12.65
C ARG A 186 11.48 15.45 -11.40
N LYS A 187 11.21 16.18 -10.31
CA LYS A 187 10.63 15.60 -9.08
C LYS A 187 9.25 15.00 -9.31
N MET A 188 8.37 15.68 -10.06
CA MET A 188 7.05 15.17 -10.42
C MET A 188 7.14 13.92 -11.31
N ARG A 189 8.06 13.89 -12.28
CA ARG A 189 8.31 12.69 -13.09
C ARG A 189 8.82 11.53 -12.24
N ALA A 190 9.72 11.78 -11.30
CA ALA A 190 10.21 10.75 -10.38
C ALA A 190 9.08 10.16 -9.52
N ALA A 191 8.19 11.00 -8.98
CA ALA A 191 7.03 10.55 -8.23
C ALA A 191 6.08 9.68 -9.07
N ARG A 192 5.84 10.07 -10.34
CA ARG A 192 5.01 9.28 -11.26
C ARG A 192 5.67 7.97 -11.67
N HIS A 193 6.96 7.98 -11.99
CA HIS A 193 7.70 6.76 -12.30
C HIS A 193 7.75 5.76 -11.15
N ALA A 194 7.77 6.23 -9.90
CA ALA A 194 7.65 5.34 -8.75
C ALA A 194 6.29 4.62 -8.71
N VAL A 195 5.21 5.29 -9.14
CA VAL A 195 3.89 4.67 -9.27
C VAL A 195 3.85 3.71 -10.46
N ASP A 196 4.38 4.11 -11.62
CA ASP A 196 4.46 3.24 -12.81
C ASP A 196 5.16 1.92 -12.46
N ALA A 197 6.26 1.97 -11.69
CA ALA A 197 6.97 0.77 -11.24
C ALA A 197 6.14 -0.13 -10.31
N ILE A 198 5.28 0.45 -9.47
CA ILE A 198 4.35 -0.32 -8.63
C ILE A 198 3.24 -0.91 -9.51
N GLU A 199 2.71 -0.14 -10.46
CA GLU A 199 1.69 -0.60 -11.42
C GLU A 199 2.20 -1.79 -12.23
N ASP A 200 3.41 -1.70 -12.78
CA ASP A 200 4.08 -2.81 -13.48
C ASP A 200 4.20 -4.03 -12.57
N GLY A 201 4.63 -3.85 -11.32
CA GLY A 201 4.68 -4.93 -10.33
C GLY A 201 3.31 -5.56 -10.03
N VAL A 202 2.23 -4.77 -10.05
CA VAL A 202 0.85 -5.27 -9.86
C VAL A 202 0.42 -6.05 -11.09
N LEU A 203 0.70 -5.56 -12.29
CA LEU A 203 0.38 -6.26 -13.53
C LEU A 203 1.13 -7.60 -13.60
N GLU A 204 2.42 -7.63 -13.26
CA GLU A 204 3.19 -8.87 -13.16
C GLU A 204 2.61 -9.84 -12.11
N SER A 205 2.11 -9.31 -10.98
CA SER A 205 1.50 -10.12 -9.92
C SER A 205 0.22 -10.84 -10.36
N THR A 206 -0.55 -10.28 -11.30
CA THR A 206 -1.79 -10.94 -11.81
C THR A 206 -1.51 -12.22 -12.60
N GLY A 207 -0.29 -12.39 -13.12
CA GLY A 207 0.14 -13.61 -13.79
C GLY A 207 0.84 -14.62 -12.87
N ALA A 208 1.12 -14.25 -11.61
CA ALA A 208 1.84 -15.10 -10.67
C ALA A 208 0.98 -16.30 -10.25
N LYS A 209 1.63 -17.46 -10.16
CA LYS A 209 0.99 -18.69 -9.69
C LYS A 209 1.23 -18.82 -8.19
N GLY A 210 0.17 -19.08 -7.43
CA GLY A 210 0.32 -19.46 -6.03
C GLY A 210 0.74 -20.92 -5.90
N GLU A 211 1.36 -21.24 -4.78
CA GLU A 211 1.74 -22.60 -4.40
C GLU A 211 0.88 -23.06 -3.22
N ILE A 212 0.56 -24.35 -3.19
CA ILE A 212 -0.20 -24.99 -2.11
C ILE A 212 0.69 -26.07 -1.49
N ASP A 213 1.06 -25.87 -0.23
CA ASP A 213 1.75 -26.85 0.58
C ASP A 213 0.77 -27.54 1.53
N GLU A 214 0.51 -28.82 1.29
CA GLU A 214 -0.31 -29.63 2.19
C GLU A 214 0.46 -29.94 3.48
N LEU A 215 -0.12 -29.61 4.63
CA LEU A 215 0.53 -29.82 5.93
C LEU A 215 0.08 -31.13 6.58
N TYR A 216 -1.23 -31.33 6.71
CA TYR A 216 -1.80 -32.56 7.27
C TYR A 216 -3.28 -32.72 6.92
N THR A 217 -3.69 -33.99 6.82
CA THR A 217 -5.09 -34.40 6.61
C THR A 217 -5.51 -35.28 7.78
N VAL A 218 -6.63 -34.93 8.40
CA VAL A 218 -7.06 -35.52 9.67
C VAL A 218 -8.53 -35.87 9.60
N TYR A 219 -8.87 -37.07 10.05
CA TYR A 219 -10.24 -37.43 10.33
C TYR A 219 -10.55 -37.13 11.81
N PHE A 220 -11.53 -36.27 12.08
CA PHE A 220 -11.87 -35.85 13.44
C PHE A 220 -13.21 -36.41 13.90
N ARG A 221 -13.32 -36.70 15.20
CA ARG A 221 -14.59 -37.03 15.87
C ARG A 221 -14.76 -36.18 17.12
N VAL A 222 -15.83 -35.41 17.19
CA VAL A 222 -16.11 -34.56 18.36
C VAL A 222 -16.87 -35.35 19.41
N LYS A 223 -16.27 -35.50 20.59
CA LYS A 223 -16.86 -36.17 21.75
C LYS A 223 -17.11 -35.17 22.88
N TRP A 224 -18.19 -35.42 23.62
CA TRP A 224 -18.37 -34.88 24.96
C TRP A 224 -17.68 -35.85 25.91
N GLN A 225 -16.75 -35.39 26.75
CA GLN A 225 -16.30 -36.19 27.88
C GLN A 225 -17.43 -36.22 28.90
N ALA A 226 -18.21 -37.31 28.89
CA ALA A 226 -19.21 -37.55 29.93
C ALA A 226 -18.57 -37.71 31.32
N GLU A 227 -17.26 -37.94 31.41
CA GLU A 227 -16.50 -37.98 32.66
C GLU A 227 -15.15 -37.28 32.52
N PRO A 228 -14.73 -36.45 33.50
CA PRO A 228 -13.40 -35.86 33.55
C PRO A 228 -12.39 -36.95 33.92
N HIS A 229 -12.07 -37.84 32.99
CA HIS A 229 -10.84 -38.63 33.08
C HIS A 229 -9.67 -37.70 32.81
N ARG A 230 -9.20 -37.05 33.88
CA ARG A 230 -7.80 -36.65 34.02
C ARG A 230 -6.96 -37.89 33.77
N THR A 231 -6.53 -38.09 32.54
CA THR A 231 -5.44 -39.02 32.21
C THR A 231 -4.17 -38.40 32.76
N ILE A 232 -3.95 -38.57 34.06
CA ILE A 232 -2.63 -38.39 34.66
C ILE A 232 -1.78 -39.50 34.06
N VAL A 233 -0.81 -39.09 33.26
CA VAL A 233 0.16 -39.97 32.63
C VAL A 233 0.86 -40.79 33.73
N PRO A 234 0.82 -42.14 33.72
CA PRO A 234 1.22 -42.95 34.88
C PRO A 234 2.70 -42.92 35.26
N TRP A 235 3.58 -42.32 34.45
CA TRP A 235 5.02 -42.27 34.75
C TRP A 235 5.45 -41.06 35.60
N LEU A 236 4.55 -40.14 35.95
CA LEU A 236 4.88 -39.02 36.86
C LEU A 236 4.54 -39.34 38.33
N ARG A 237 4.88 -40.55 38.76
CA ARG A 237 4.72 -41.01 40.14
C ARG A 237 6.09 -41.12 40.79
N GLU A 238 6.74 -39.98 41.01
CA GLU A 238 7.70 -39.71 42.10
C GLU A 238 8.40 -38.37 41.85
N GLY A 239 8.21 -37.42 42.77
CA GLY A 239 9.04 -36.22 42.88
C GLY A 239 8.42 -34.92 42.39
N ARG A 240 7.78 -34.22 43.34
CA ARG A 240 7.50 -32.75 43.33
C ARG A 240 6.58 -32.25 42.22
N THR A 241 5.34 -32.00 42.61
CA THR A 241 4.39 -31.16 41.88
C THR A 241 4.92 -29.72 41.80
N HIS A 242 5.71 -29.40 40.78
CA HIS A 242 5.64 -28.08 40.19
C HIS A 242 4.47 -28.10 39.22
N VAL A 243 3.34 -27.57 39.67
CA VAL A 243 2.27 -27.14 38.77
C VAL A 243 2.85 -25.97 38.00
N ILE A 244 3.43 -26.25 36.82
CA ILE A 244 3.68 -25.20 35.85
C ILE A 244 2.29 -24.92 35.25
N PRO A 245 1.70 -23.73 35.48
CA PRO A 245 0.43 -23.40 34.87
C PRO A 245 0.60 -23.44 33.34
N TRP A 246 -0.18 -24.30 32.70
CA TRP A 246 -0.23 -24.53 31.25
C TRP A 246 -0.59 -23.28 30.42
N ASN A 247 -0.76 -22.12 31.08
CA ASN A 247 -1.17 -20.86 30.45
C ASN A 247 0.00 -20.00 29.96
N ASP A 248 1.17 -20.04 30.58
CA ASP A 248 2.23 -19.05 30.29
C ASP A 248 3.01 -19.39 29.01
N GLU A 249 3.27 -20.67 28.74
CA GLU A 249 3.87 -21.14 27.47
C GLU A 249 2.85 -21.12 26.31
N ARG A 250 1.55 -21.19 26.62
CA ARG A 250 0.48 -21.15 25.61
C ARG A 250 0.18 -19.73 25.15
N GLN A 251 0.24 -18.75 26.05
CA GLN A 251 0.10 -17.33 25.67
C GLN A 251 1.27 -16.85 24.81
N THR A 252 2.47 -17.35 25.06
CA THR A 252 3.65 -17.07 24.24
C THR A 252 3.57 -17.74 22.87
N LEU A 253 3.09 -19.00 22.79
CA LEU A 253 2.84 -19.67 21.50
C LEU A 253 1.67 -19.09 20.71
N ILE A 254 0.58 -18.66 21.35
CA ILE A 254 -0.52 -17.96 20.67
C ILE A 254 -0.05 -16.57 20.22
N ALA A 255 0.79 -15.88 21.00
CA ALA A 255 1.39 -14.62 20.59
C ALA A 255 2.38 -14.79 19.43
N GLU A 256 3.18 -15.86 19.41
CA GLU A 256 4.06 -16.21 18.28
C GLU A 256 3.26 -16.59 17.04
N LEU A 257 2.21 -17.42 17.16
CA LEU A 257 1.33 -17.78 16.04
C LEU A 257 0.53 -16.60 15.50
N GLN A 258 0.16 -15.64 16.36
CA GLN A 258 -0.46 -14.38 15.96
C GLN A 258 0.56 -13.39 15.35
N GLN A 259 1.85 -13.48 15.70
CA GLN A 259 2.93 -12.70 15.10
C GLN A 259 3.39 -13.27 13.75
N THR A 260 3.36 -14.60 13.56
CA THR A 260 3.63 -15.25 12.27
C THR A 260 2.42 -15.21 11.34
N SER A 261 1.21 -15.05 11.88
CA SER A 261 0.11 -14.52 11.07
C SER A 261 0.46 -13.06 10.77
N CYS A 262 0.67 -12.71 9.51
CA CYS A 262 0.81 -11.32 9.05
C CYS A 262 -0.46 -10.46 9.27
N PHE A 263 -1.34 -10.86 10.19
CA PHE A 263 -2.29 -9.97 10.82
C PHE A 263 -1.55 -9.18 11.91
N VAL A 264 -0.97 -8.04 11.54
CA VAL A 264 -0.80 -6.95 12.49
C VAL A 264 -2.22 -6.44 12.80
N PRO A 265 -2.83 -6.72 13.97
CA PRO A 265 -3.92 -5.89 14.40
C PRO A 265 -3.30 -4.51 14.60
N ASN A 266 -3.62 -3.58 13.71
CA ASN A 266 -3.17 -2.21 13.81
C ASN A 266 -3.48 -1.70 15.22
N LYS A 267 -2.45 -1.57 16.06
CA LYS A 267 -2.55 -1.08 17.43
C LYS A 267 -2.84 0.43 17.46
N ASP A 268 -2.97 1.07 16.30
CA ASP A 268 -3.50 2.44 16.16
C ASP A 268 -5.03 2.50 16.15
N ARG A 269 -5.71 1.52 16.77
CA ARG A 269 -7.17 1.55 16.98
C ARG A 269 -7.65 2.54 18.05
N THR A 270 -6.81 3.52 18.41
CA THR A 270 -7.21 4.77 19.09
C THR A 270 -7.36 5.96 18.12
N SER A 271 -6.90 5.85 16.86
CA SER A 271 -6.99 6.93 15.87
C SER A 271 -8.36 7.07 15.19
N ASN A 272 -9.26 6.11 15.37
CA ASN A 272 -10.62 6.15 14.80
C ASN A 272 -11.53 7.21 15.44
N THR A 273 -11.05 7.95 16.45
CA THR A 273 -11.74 9.13 16.98
C THR A 273 -11.24 10.44 16.37
N PHE A 274 -10.05 10.45 15.77
CA PHE A 274 -9.49 11.65 15.14
C PHE A 274 -10.02 11.83 13.71
N TYR A 275 -9.98 10.78 12.89
CA TYR A 275 -10.55 10.80 11.55
C TYR A 275 -12.07 11.01 11.56
N ASP A 276 -12.76 10.44 12.54
CA ASP A 276 -14.21 10.60 12.70
C ASP A 276 -14.59 12.01 13.18
N ARG A 277 -13.70 12.68 13.93
CA ARG A 277 -13.85 14.09 14.34
C ARG A 277 -13.59 15.05 13.19
N ASP A 278 -12.58 14.80 12.37
CA ASP A 278 -12.28 15.61 11.19
C ASP A 278 -13.30 15.41 10.06
N LEU A 279 -13.81 14.19 9.86
CA LEU A 279 -14.94 13.92 8.96
C LEU A 279 -16.23 14.59 9.44
N LYS A 280 -16.53 14.56 10.75
CA LYS A 280 -17.67 15.29 11.32
C LYS A 280 -17.49 16.81 11.23
N ALA A 281 -16.28 17.32 11.45
CA ALA A 281 -15.96 18.74 11.31
C ALA A 281 -16.05 19.20 9.84
N ALA A 282 -15.58 18.39 8.89
CA ALA A 282 -15.71 18.66 7.46
C ALA A 282 -17.17 18.61 7.00
N ALA A 283 -17.95 17.61 7.45
CA ALA A 283 -19.38 17.53 7.18
C ALA A 283 -20.15 18.72 7.77
N GLN A 284 -19.79 19.18 8.97
CA GLN A 284 -20.39 20.37 9.58
C GLN A 284 -20.03 21.65 8.81
N ARG A 285 -18.78 21.82 8.37
CA ARG A 285 -18.38 22.96 7.52
C ARG A 285 -19.15 23.00 6.20
N VAL A 286 -19.40 21.85 5.57
CA VAL A 286 -20.24 21.77 4.36
C VAL A 286 -21.69 22.16 4.65
N LYS A 287 -22.24 21.71 5.78
CA LYS A 287 -23.60 22.06 6.22
C LYS A 287 -23.73 23.56 6.52
N ASP A 288 -22.76 24.13 7.20
CA ASP A 288 -22.70 25.56 7.53
C ASP A 288 -22.56 26.41 6.27
N ARG A 289 -21.73 26.00 5.31
CA ARG A 289 -21.57 26.67 4.00
C ARG A 289 -22.85 26.62 3.15
N LYS A 290 -23.58 25.49 3.17
CA LYS A 290 -24.91 25.40 2.53
C LYS A 290 -25.93 26.33 3.21
N SER A 291 -25.91 26.43 4.54
CA SER A 291 -26.81 27.34 5.28
C SER A 291 -26.47 28.81 5.04
N ALA A 292 -25.19 29.16 4.90
CA ALA A 292 -24.73 30.51 4.60
C ALA A 292 -25.12 30.93 3.17
N ASN A 293 -24.96 30.03 2.19
CA ASN A 293 -25.41 30.26 0.82
C ASN A 293 -26.93 30.39 0.73
N HIS A 294 -27.70 29.60 1.50
CA HIS A 294 -29.15 29.74 1.56
C HIS A 294 -29.56 31.09 2.18
N LYS A 295 -28.87 31.57 3.23
CA LYS A 295 -29.12 32.89 3.82
C LYS A 295 -28.83 34.03 2.84
N LEU A 296 -27.74 33.94 2.08
CA LEU A 296 -27.38 34.90 1.02
C LEU A 296 -28.39 34.88 -0.15
N ALA A 297 -28.93 33.72 -0.51
CA ALA A 297 -29.99 33.59 -1.51
C ALA A 297 -31.31 34.24 -1.05
N THR A 298 -31.63 34.16 0.25
CA THR A 298 -32.86 34.77 0.80
C THR A 298 -32.74 36.27 1.08
N THR A 299 -31.54 36.82 1.25
CA THR A 299 -31.33 38.26 1.49
C THR A 299 -31.12 39.08 0.22
N LYS A 300 -30.90 38.46 -0.94
CA LYS A 300 -30.88 39.13 -2.25
C LYS A 300 -32.21 38.96 -3.02
N ARG A 301 -33.34 39.18 -2.37
CA ARG A 301 -34.61 39.47 -3.06
C ARG A 301 -34.75 40.98 -3.22
N TRP A 302 -33.86 41.57 -4.03
CA TRP A 302 -34.01 42.97 -4.43
C TRP A 302 -35.21 43.09 -5.36
N ARG A 303 -36.10 44.00 -4.97
CA ARG A 303 -37.33 44.40 -5.62
C ARG A 303 -36.98 45.08 -6.94
N TRP A 304 -37.08 44.36 -8.07
CA TRP A 304 -37.05 44.97 -9.38
C TRP A 304 -38.30 45.85 -9.55
N LYS A 305 -38.12 47.16 -9.57
CA LYS A 305 -39.10 48.09 -10.13
C LYS A 305 -38.88 48.07 -11.65
N ALA A 306 -39.95 47.76 -12.39
CA ALA A 306 -39.99 47.88 -13.84
C ALA A 306 -39.75 49.34 -14.25
N PRO A 307 -38.93 49.61 -15.28
CA PRO A 307 -38.94 50.91 -15.94
C PRO A 307 -40.14 50.99 -16.90
N ALA A 308 -40.73 52.19 -16.90
CA ALA A 308 -41.87 52.58 -17.70
C ALA A 308 -41.54 52.70 -19.19
N ASP A 309 -42.61 52.59 -19.97
CA ASP A 309 -42.73 52.69 -21.42
C ASP A 309 -41.95 53.85 -22.04
N VAL A 310 -41.26 53.59 -23.15
CA VAL A 310 -40.97 54.60 -24.18
C VAL A 310 -41.18 53.97 -25.55
N ASP A 311 -42.04 54.65 -26.31
CA ASP A 311 -42.53 54.35 -27.64
C ASP A 311 -41.47 54.36 -28.76
N SER A 312 -41.73 53.47 -29.72
CA SER A 312 -41.54 53.49 -31.18
C SER A 312 -40.54 54.45 -31.86
N THR A 313 -39.71 53.92 -32.77
CA THR A 313 -39.74 54.25 -34.21
C THR A 313 -38.77 53.40 -35.08
N SER A 314 -39.37 52.69 -36.04
CA SER A 314 -39.03 52.51 -37.47
C SER A 314 -37.69 51.98 -38.01
N SER A 315 -37.86 51.22 -39.12
CA SER A 315 -36.92 50.81 -40.19
C SER A 315 -35.97 49.66 -39.87
N GLU A 316 -35.71 48.65 -40.71
CA GLU A 316 -35.97 48.46 -42.13
C GLU A 316 -35.73 46.98 -42.49
N VAL A 317 -36.38 46.56 -43.56
CA VAL A 317 -36.33 45.32 -44.35
C VAL A 317 -34.92 44.77 -44.60
N VAL A 318 -34.74 43.42 -44.58
CA VAL A 318 -34.21 42.58 -45.69
C VAL A 318 -34.43 41.09 -45.35
N ASP A 319 -35.19 40.42 -46.22
CA ASP A 319 -35.30 38.96 -46.37
C ASP A 319 -33.99 38.36 -46.92
N GLU A 320 -33.63 37.13 -46.54
CA GLU A 320 -33.44 36.03 -47.51
C GLU A 320 -33.07 34.68 -46.86
N HIS A 321 -33.64 33.66 -47.48
CA HIS A 321 -33.50 32.22 -47.27
C HIS A 321 -32.05 31.72 -47.43
N ASP A 322 -31.65 30.67 -46.71
CA ASP A 322 -31.47 29.35 -47.34
C ASP A 322 -31.03 28.24 -46.37
N THR A 323 -31.63 27.09 -46.65
CA THR A 323 -31.50 25.76 -46.09
C THR A 323 -30.22 25.03 -46.52
N ALA A 324 -29.61 24.24 -45.65
CA ALA A 324 -28.97 22.98 -46.03
C ALA A 324 -28.74 22.08 -44.80
N ASP A 325 -29.55 21.03 -44.74
CA ASP A 325 -29.30 19.80 -43.99
C ASP A 325 -28.05 19.08 -44.52
N ALA A 326 -27.24 18.53 -43.61
CA ALA A 326 -26.28 17.48 -43.94
C ALA A 326 -26.23 16.47 -42.79
N SER A 327 -27.15 15.51 -42.85
CA SER A 327 -27.10 14.21 -42.19
C SER A 327 -25.97 13.37 -42.80
N LEU A 328 -25.06 12.85 -41.95
CA LEU A 328 -24.01 11.93 -42.38
C LEU A 328 -24.20 10.60 -41.65
N ASP A 329 -24.74 9.64 -42.39
CA ASP A 329 -24.81 8.22 -42.07
C ASP A 329 -23.40 7.62 -42.04
N ILE A 330 -23.10 6.84 -40.99
CA ILE A 330 -21.96 5.92 -40.97
C ILE A 330 -22.49 4.53 -40.62
N THR A 331 -22.75 3.74 -41.66
CA THR A 331 -22.63 2.28 -41.66
C THR A 331 -21.12 1.95 -41.53
N GLY A 332 -20.63 0.90 -40.85
CA GLY A 332 -21.17 -0.44 -40.67
C GLY A 332 -20.31 -1.41 -41.48
N GLU A 333 -19.08 -1.73 -41.03
CA GLU A 333 -18.31 -2.86 -41.57
C GLU A 333 -17.57 -3.59 -40.43
N GLY A 334 -17.89 -4.88 -40.31
CA GLY A 334 -17.23 -5.81 -39.41
C GLY A 334 -15.97 -6.41 -40.04
N LEU A 335 -14.99 -6.70 -39.21
CA LEU A 335 -13.83 -7.51 -39.58
C LEU A 335 -13.68 -8.63 -38.55
N SER A 336 -14.05 -9.82 -38.98
CA SER A 336 -13.65 -11.09 -38.39
C SER A 336 -12.19 -11.36 -38.76
N PHE A 337 -11.35 -11.67 -37.77
CA PHE A 337 -10.01 -12.20 -38.00
C PHE A 337 -9.90 -13.57 -37.33
N SER A 338 -10.00 -14.61 -38.15
CA SER A 338 -9.61 -15.97 -37.82
C SER A 338 -8.17 -16.16 -38.32
N ARG A 339 -7.25 -16.63 -37.48
CA ARG A 339 -6.00 -17.21 -37.98
C ARG A 339 -5.55 -18.37 -37.11
N SER A 340 -5.81 -19.58 -37.62
CA SER A 340 -5.13 -20.81 -37.24
C SER A 340 -3.78 -20.87 -37.97
N ILE A 341 -2.69 -21.14 -37.26
CA ILE A 341 -1.51 -21.80 -37.84
C ILE A 341 -0.96 -22.73 -36.75
N ALA A 342 -0.94 -24.03 -37.08
CA ALA A 342 -0.32 -25.12 -36.34
C ALA A 342 1.15 -25.32 -36.82
N PRO A 343 1.95 -26.15 -36.12
CA PRO A 343 3.41 -26.02 -36.02
C PRO A 343 4.20 -27.00 -36.90
N ASP A 344 5.49 -26.74 -37.08
CA ASP A 344 6.56 -27.72 -37.42
C ASP A 344 7.90 -27.05 -37.04
N ALA A 345 8.64 -27.56 -36.03
CA ALA A 345 9.65 -28.63 -36.09
C ALA A 345 11.03 -28.16 -36.58
N ILE A 346 12.06 -28.33 -35.75
CA ILE A 346 13.36 -29.00 -36.04
C ILE A 346 14.32 -28.84 -34.85
N ASP A 347 14.95 -29.98 -34.52
CA ASP A 347 15.99 -30.29 -33.54
C ASP A 347 17.19 -29.32 -33.43
N LEU A 348 17.86 -29.35 -32.26
CA LEU A 348 19.24 -29.83 -32.08
C LEU A 348 19.69 -29.78 -30.60
N ARG A 349 20.01 -30.96 -30.03
CA ARG A 349 20.99 -31.20 -28.94
C ARG A 349 22.43 -30.79 -29.41
N PRO A 350 23.55 -30.84 -28.61
CA PRO A 350 23.78 -31.45 -27.28
C PRO A 350 24.70 -30.64 -26.29
N GLU A 351 24.93 -31.22 -25.09
CA GLU A 351 26.13 -31.14 -24.21
C GLU A 351 26.53 -29.76 -23.63
N ILE A 352 26.76 -29.61 -22.31
CA ILE A 352 28.05 -29.86 -21.65
C ILE A 352 27.90 -29.86 -20.10
N ALA A 353 28.50 -30.87 -19.48
CA ALA A 353 29.26 -30.97 -18.21
C ALA A 353 28.70 -30.56 -16.82
N GLU A 354 28.82 -31.54 -15.94
CA GLU A 354 29.08 -31.47 -14.49
C GLU A 354 30.44 -30.82 -14.16
N CYS A 355 30.51 -30.09 -13.03
CA CYS A 355 31.66 -29.57 -12.23
C CYS A 355 31.30 -28.14 -11.77
N ASP A 356 31.47 -27.66 -10.54
CA ASP A 356 32.00 -28.21 -9.30
C ASP A 356 31.47 -27.30 -8.16
N GLN A 357 31.05 -27.91 -7.06
CA GLN A 357 30.87 -27.24 -5.78
C GLN A 357 32.22 -27.17 -5.07
N GLN A 358 32.96 -26.06 -5.16
CA GLN A 358 33.96 -25.66 -4.16
C GLN A 358 34.65 -24.35 -4.59
N GLN A 359 34.16 -23.20 -4.13
CA GLN A 359 34.93 -21.94 -3.92
C GLN A 359 34.00 -20.75 -3.58
N VAL A 360 33.44 -20.68 -2.37
CA VAL A 360 32.96 -19.39 -1.78
C VAL A 360 33.23 -19.30 -0.27
N LEU A 361 34.19 -20.09 0.26
CA LEU A 361 34.54 -20.06 1.70
C LEU A 361 35.90 -19.39 2.01
N ASP A 362 36.50 -18.68 1.04
CA ASP A 362 37.84 -18.08 1.18
C ASP A 362 37.90 -16.53 1.14
N ALA A 363 36.79 -15.82 1.39
CA ALA A 363 36.82 -14.35 1.40
C ALA A 363 36.38 -13.68 2.72
N LEU A 364 36.55 -14.38 3.86
CA LEU A 364 36.30 -13.84 5.21
C LEU A 364 37.55 -13.72 6.10
N THR A 365 38.74 -13.50 5.52
CA THR A 365 39.89 -13.02 6.32
C THR A 365 40.64 -11.92 5.58
N GLY A 366 40.54 -10.69 6.09
CA GLY A 366 41.34 -9.57 5.61
C GLY A 366 42.77 -9.65 6.11
N SER A 367 43.70 -9.07 5.34
CA SER A 367 44.73 -8.14 5.82
C SER A 367 45.81 -7.88 4.76
N THR A 368 45.96 -6.60 4.40
CA THR A 368 47.20 -5.88 4.04
C THR A 368 48.06 -6.35 2.84
N GLY A 369 47.99 -5.55 1.77
CA GLY A 369 48.98 -5.56 0.68
C GLY A 369 48.82 -4.34 -0.23
N ARG A 370 49.46 -3.23 0.15
CA ARG A 370 49.50 -1.95 -0.58
C ARG A 370 50.49 -2.06 -1.73
N VAL A 371 50.03 -2.06 -2.98
CA VAL A 371 50.84 -1.68 -4.16
C VAL A 371 50.01 -0.68 -4.97
N MET A 372 50.64 0.43 -5.29
CA MET A 372 50.08 1.56 -6.02
C MET A 372 49.86 1.18 -7.48
N ASP A 373 48.64 1.34 -7.98
CA ASP A 373 48.38 1.57 -9.40
C ASP A 373 47.49 2.81 -9.54
N PHE A 374 48.09 3.86 -10.11
CA PHE A 374 47.44 5.08 -10.54
C PHE A 374 46.72 4.81 -11.86
N HIS A 375 45.42 4.56 -11.84
CA HIS A 375 44.57 4.77 -13.01
C HIS A 375 43.16 5.20 -12.57
N ASP A 376 42.80 6.41 -13.02
CA ASP A 376 41.46 6.96 -13.23
C ASP A 376 40.36 6.45 -12.27
N ASN A 377 40.33 7.05 -11.08
CA ASN A 377 39.21 6.93 -10.17
C ASN A 377 38.13 7.95 -10.63
N PRO A 378 37.02 7.53 -11.27
CA PRO A 378 35.94 8.46 -11.56
C PRO A 378 35.46 9.02 -10.23
N LYS A 379 35.40 10.36 -10.12
CA LYS A 379 34.76 11.01 -8.97
C LYS A 379 33.43 10.30 -8.72
N PRO A 380 33.12 9.87 -7.49
CA PRO A 380 31.81 9.31 -7.20
C PRO A 380 30.77 10.35 -7.65
N PRO A 381 29.67 9.92 -8.31
CA PRO A 381 28.59 10.84 -8.65
C PRO A 381 28.21 11.55 -7.35
N ILE A 382 28.38 12.87 -7.35
CA ILE A 382 27.90 13.70 -6.25
C ILE A 382 26.42 13.34 -6.13
N ASP A 383 26.02 12.85 -4.96
CA ASP A 383 24.63 12.48 -4.69
C ASP A 383 23.77 13.69 -5.05
N GLU A 384 23.10 13.61 -6.19
CA GLU A 384 22.46 14.76 -6.82
C GLU A 384 21.32 15.28 -5.93
N ALA A 385 20.75 14.40 -5.10
CA ALA A 385 19.82 14.77 -4.03
C ALA A 385 20.49 15.66 -2.97
N ALA A 386 21.72 15.32 -2.55
CA ALA A 386 22.48 16.14 -1.61
C ALA A 386 22.88 17.49 -2.23
N PHE A 387 23.23 17.54 -3.51
CA PHE A 387 23.52 18.80 -4.21
C PHE A 387 22.28 19.70 -4.33
N GLN A 388 21.11 19.12 -4.59
CA GLN A 388 19.83 19.83 -4.63
C GLN A 388 19.41 20.34 -3.25
N GLU A 389 19.63 19.56 -2.19
CA GLU A 389 19.38 19.96 -0.81
C GLU A 389 20.32 21.10 -0.37
N ILE A 390 21.58 21.08 -0.82
CA ILE A 390 22.55 22.18 -0.62
C ILE A 390 22.07 23.44 -1.34
N LEU A 391 21.63 23.34 -2.60
CA LEU A 391 21.10 24.48 -3.34
C LEU A 391 19.85 25.08 -2.69
N GLN A 392 18.95 24.24 -2.17
CA GLN A 392 17.76 24.68 -1.45
C GLN A 392 18.13 25.36 -0.13
N ARG A 393 19.04 24.78 0.65
CA ARG A 393 19.57 25.39 1.89
C ARG A 393 20.29 26.70 1.64
N ASP A 394 21.05 26.81 0.57
CA ASP A 394 21.77 28.05 0.22
C ASP A 394 20.79 29.14 -0.23
N ALA A 395 19.72 28.79 -0.97
CA ALA A 395 18.66 29.72 -1.30
C ALA A 395 17.92 30.22 -0.04
N GLU A 396 17.58 29.32 0.89
CA GLU A 396 16.97 29.67 2.17
C GLU A 396 17.88 30.54 3.04
N ARG A 397 19.19 30.25 3.08
CA ARG A 397 20.18 31.07 3.79
C ARG A 397 20.34 32.47 3.20
N GLU A 398 20.38 32.59 1.87
CA GLU A 398 20.44 33.91 1.22
C GLU A 398 19.19 34.71 1.53
N LEU A 399 18.00 34.10 1.46
CA LEU A 399 16.74 34.77 1.81
C LEU A 399 16.72 35.21 3.29
N GLN A 400 17.15 34.34 4.21
CA GLN A 400 17.22 34.65 5.64
C GLN A 400 18.15 35.84 5.90
N PHE A 401 19.35 35.83 5.31
CA PHE A 401 20.30 36.94 5.42
C PHE A 401 19.71 38.27 4.95
N TYR A 402 18.90 38.25 3.89
CA TYR A 402 18.19 39.43 3.41
C TYR A 402 17.15 39.96 4.39
N PHE A 403 16.38 39.08 5.03
CA PHE A 403 15.43 39.48 6.05
C PHE A 403 16.12 40.04 7.29
N ASP A 404 17.24 39.45 7.70
CA ASP A 404 18.02 39.91 8.85
C ASP A 404 18.67 41.29 8.59
N GLN A 405 19.23 41.52 7.39
CA GLN A 405 19.76 42.84 7.02
C GLN A 405 18.69 43.93 7.00
N ARG A 406 17.45 43.56 6.62
CA ARG A 406 16.33 44.49 6.64
C ARG A 406 15.88 44.81 8.05
N ALA A 407 15.74 43.80 8.90
CA ALA A 407 15.37 43.99 10.31
C ALA A 407 16.39 44.89 11.04
N ALA A 408 17.69 44.76 10.73
CA ALA A 408 18.72 45.65 11.25
C ALA A 408 18.55 47.10 10.77
N ARG A 409 18.27 47.32 9.47
CA ARG A 409 18.02 48.67 8.93
C ARG A 409 16.77 49.33 9.49
N ASP A 410 15.71 48.56 9.67
CA ASP A 410 14.46 49.07 10.22
C ASP A 410 14.64 49.43 11.72
N ALA A 411 15.50 48.71 12.46
CA ALA A 411 15.85 49.04 13.85
C ALA A 411 16.70 50.31 13.99
N ASP A 412 17.66 50.53 13.07
CA ASP A 412 18.48 51.75 13.06
C ASP A 412 17.65 53.00 12.69
N ALA A 413 16.60 52.84 11.88
CA ALA A 413 15.72 53.95 11.49
C ALA A 413 14.84 54.48 12.64
N ASP A 414 14.57 53.65 13.65
CA ASP A 414 13.76 54.02 14.81
C ASP A 414 14.60 54.68 15.93
N THR A 415 15.94 54.77 15.80
CA THR A 415 16.82 55.30 16.87
C THR A 415 17.22 56.77 16.69
N ASP A 416 16.87 57.41 15.58
CA ASP A 416 17.27 58.79 15.25
C ASP A 416 16.19 59.86 15.59
N ASP A 417 15.11 59.49 16.29
CA ASP A 417 13.96 60.38 16.60
C ASP A 417 13.83 60.79 18.10
N ASP A 418 14.84 60.52 18.94
CA ASP A 418 15.01 61.04 20.31
C ASP A 418 16.18 62.04 20.41
#